data_AF-A0A1J4KT37-F1
#
_entry.id   AF-A0A1J4KT37-F1
#
_cell.length_a   1.000
_cell.length_b   1.000
_cell.length_c   1.000
_cell.angle_alpha   90.00
_cell.angle_beta   90.00
_cell.angle_gamma   90.00
#
_symmetry.space_group_name_H-M   'P 1'
#
loop_
_entity.id
_entity.type
_entity.pdbx_description
1 polymer ?
#
loop_
_entity_poly.entity_id
_entity_poly.type
_entity_poly.pdbx_seq_one_letter_code
_entity_poly.pdbx_strand_id
1 'polypeptide(L)'
;MHGHIFDLIRILSINGLPPDTQYLFLGDIVDRGEFNIEMITLIYLMKILFPDDVYIIRGNHEFEDIVDHTHVQSEMRALYGNDDLIKKLYKTFTYMSIGAKIDDDYAFCVHGGICQNFFFISQLEEIPKPVEQVTTYPIILGVVWSDPYENVEEYCSSDRGLGEHFGIKPLNNFLQKNGIFMIIRGHQVVDKGVVSAMNHRITTVFSASSYCGENENMSGIIKFVSEARYEPATYPPLPYAKRIEVGLLPLEMFDKLQKKALGKRKSLGGIPNTPLGSLQSIPSRNAMIGCSNSSSPSLNRDPITRPKVNRNQLPHLELNEKPKVTTRHVRSNSSIENNLFLNTRLTTRNVVSTAGNIQSKASANRKLIPSAIPTAMTARQPEKAPTVYRSARK
;
A
#
# COMPACT_ATOMS: atom_id res chain seq x y z
N MET A 1 0.31 -2.43 -4.40
CA MET A 1 -0.24 -3.07 -5.63
C MET A 1 -1.27 -2.19 -6.31
N HIS A 2 -2.19 -1.56 -5.57
CA HIS A 2 -3.07 -0.49 -6.05
C HIS A 2 -3.82 -0.84 -7.34
N GLY A 3 -4.40 -2.04 -7.46
CA GLY A 3 -5.15 -2.41 -8.67
C GLY A 3 -4.34 -2.49 -9.98
N HIS A 4 -2.99 -2.49 -9.95
CA HIS A 4 -2.14 -2.68 -11.14
C HIS A 4 -2.00 -4.16 -11.50
N ILE A 5 -3.10 -4.80 -11.96
CA ILE A 5 -3.20 -6.26 -12.12
C ILE A 5 -2.15 -6.87 -13.06
N PHE A 6 -1.76 -6.15 -14.12
CA PHE A 6 -0.77 -6.64 -15.07
C PHE A 6 0.62 -6.76 -14.46
N ASP A 7 0.97 -5.91 -13.49
CA ASP A 7 2.20 -6.07 -12.72
C ASP A 7 2.15 -7.33 -11.86
N LEU A 8 1.02 -7.61 -11.20
CA LEU A 8 0.86 -8.85 -10.43
C LEU A 8 1.00 -10.09 -11.33
N ILE A 9 0.31 -10.11 -12.46
CA ILE A 9 0.37 -11.22 -13.42
C ILE A 9 1.80 -11.43 -13.90
N ARG A 10 2.53 -10.35 -14.21
CA ARG A 10 3.94 -10.41 -14.61
C ARG A 10 4.80 -11.00 -13.49
N ILE A 11 4.66 -10.52 -12.26
CA ILE A 11 5.41 -10.99 -11.09
C ILE A 11 5.19 -12.49 -10.89
N LEU A 12 3.94 -12.95 -10.90
CA LEU A 12 3.59 -14.36 -10.74
C LEU A 12 4.11 -15.22 -11.90
N SER A 13 4.00 -14.73 -13.15
CA SER A 13 4.47 -15.47 -14.33
C SER A 13 5.97 -15.67 -14.34
N ILE A 14 6.74 -14.70 -13.84
CA ILE A 14 8.21 -14.76 -13.80
C ILE A 14 8.71 -15.56 -12.60
N ASN A 15 8.04 -15.45 -11.44
CA ASN A 15 8.56 -15.98 -10.17
C ASN A 15 7.87 -17.25 -9.70
N GLY A 16 6.87 -17.76 -10.42
CA GLY A 16 6.13 -18.96 -10.05
C GLY A 16 4.81 -18.64 -9.35
N LEU A 17 3.91 -19.62 -9.35
CA LEU A 17 2.65 -19.53 -8.61
C LEU A 17 2.83 -20.23 -7.25
N PRO A 18 2.02 -19.89 -6.23
CA PRO A 18 1.89 -20.75 -5.07
C PRO A 18 1.38 -22.16 -5.48
N PRO A 19 1.81 -23.24 -4.81
CA PRO A 19 2.70 -23.25 -3.64
C PRO A 19 4.20 -23.29 -4.01
N ASP A 20 4.56 -23.30 -5.30
CA ASP A 20 5.96 -23.38 -5.73
C ASP A 20 6.79 -22.18 -5.25
N THR A 21 6.13 -21.02 -5.10
CA THR A 21 6.70 -19.80 -4.55
C THR A 21 5.81 -19.20 -3.46
N GLN A 22 6.41 -18.86 -2.33
CA GLN A 22 5.74 -18.18 -1.23
C GLN A 22 5.74 -16.65 -1.43
N TYR A 23 4.63 -16.02 -1.03
CA TYR A 23 4.42 -14.59 -1.20
C TYR A 23 3.97 -13.93 0.10
N LEU A 24 4.59 -12.80 0.43
CA LEU A 24 4.12 -11.85 1.43
C LEU A 24 3.77 -10.53 0.75
N PHE A 25 2.49 -10.16 0.76
CA PHE A 25 1.99 -8.88 0.25
C PHE A 25 2.00 -7.83 1.36
N LEU A 26 2.66 -6.69 1.11
CA LEU A 26 2.85 -5.60 2.08
C LEU A 26 1.70 -4.58 2.12
N GLY A 27 0.47 -4.99 1.83
CA GLY A 27 -0.70 -4.10 1.81
C GLY A 27 -0.83 -3.24 0.56
N ASP A 28 -1.76 -2.28 0.62
CA ASP A 28 -2.16 -1.41 -0.49
C ASP A 28 -2.47 -2.22 -1.73
N ILE A 29 -3.34 -3.20 -1.54
CA ILE A 29 -3.82 -4.08 -2.59
C ILE A 29 -4.73 -3.29 -3.53
N VAL A 30 -5.58 -2.46 -2.94
CA VAL A 30 -6.62 -1.71 -3.64
C VAL A 30 -6.30 -0.21 -3.74
N ASP A 31 -7.22 0.51 -4.36
CA ASP A 31 -7.21 1.93 -4.67
C ASP A 31 -6.27 2.33 -5.82
N ARG A 32 -6.52 3.52 -6.39
CA ARG A 32 -5.76 4.21 -7.45
C ARG A 32 -5.78 3.59 -8.83
N GLY A 33 -5.46 2.30 -8.97
CA GLY A 33 -5.44 1.63 -10.27
C GLY A 33 -6.84 1.23 -10.75
N GLU A 34 -6.86 0.63 -11.94
CA GLU A 34 -8.08 0.40 -12.72
C GLU A 34 -8.74 -0.97 -12.43
N PHE A 35 -8.01 -1.91 -11.81
CA PHE A 35 -8.39 -3.31 -11.67
C PHE A 35 -8.38 -3.79 -10.21
N ASN A 36 -9.00 -3.04 -9.29
CA ASN A 36 -8.93 -3.35 -7.87
C ASN A 36 -9.67 -4.63 -7.53
N ILE A 37 -10.79 -4.91 -8.20
CA ILE A 37 -11.62 -6.08 -7.89
C ILE A 37 -10.92 -7.37 -8.33
N GLU A 38 -10.37 -7.41 -9.54
CA GLU A 38 -9.60 -8.55 -10.03
C GLU A 38 -8.35 -8.75 -9.17
N MET A 39 -7.68 -7.67 -8.75
CA MET A 39 -6.52 -7.72 -7.87
C MET A 39 -6.85 -8.38 -6.53
N ILE A 40 -7.82 -7.84 -5.78
CA ILE A 40 -8.15 -8.38 -4.46
C ILE A 40 -8.72 -9.79 -4.56
N THR A 41 -9.53 -10.05 -5.60
CA THR A 41 -10.09 -11.38 -5.84
C THR A 41 -8.99 -12.41 -6.09
N LEU A 42 -8.02 -12.11 -6.97
CA LEU A 42 -6.92 -13.02 -7.25
C LEU A 42 -6.07 -13.30 -6.01
N ILE A 43 -5.70 -12.26 -5.25
CA ILE A 43 -4.91 -12.39 -4.03
C ILE A 43 -5.66 -13.20 -2.96
N TYR A 44 -6.96 -12.95 -2.76
CA TYR A 44 -7.77 -13.70 -1.80
C TYR A 44 -7.97 -15.16 -2.23
N LEU A 45 -8.18 -15.43 -3.51
CA LEU A 45 -8.22 -16.80 -4.02
C LEU A 45 -6.91 -17.52 -3.77
N MET A 46 -5.76 -16.89 -4.04
CA MET A 46 -4.46 -17.46 -3.71
C MET A 46 -4.31 -17.71 -2.21
N LYS A 47 -4.77 -16.79 -1.34
CA LYS A 47 -4.75 -16.98 0.12
C LYS A 47 -5.63 -18.14 0.59
N ILE A 48 -6.81 -18.30 0.00
CA ILE A 48 -7.75 -19.37 0.35
C ILE A 48 -7.22 -20.73 -0.10
N LEU A 49 -6.64 -20.80 -1.31
CA LEU A 49 -6.12 -22.03 -1.88
C LEU A 49 -4.78 -22.45 -1.28
N PHE A 50 -3.93 -21.48 -0.93
CA PHE A 50 -2.56 -21.69 -0.45
C PHE A 50 -2.31 -20.89 0.84
N PRO A 51 -3.01 -21.23 1.94
CA PRO A 51 -2.97 -20.44 3.17
C PRO A 51 -1.59 -20.40 3.84
N ASP A 52 -0.73 -21.39 3.58
CA ASP A 52 0.62 -21.50 4.14
C ASP A 52 1.71 -20.92 3.22
N ASP A 53 1.34 -20.46 2.02
CA ASP A 53 2.29 -19.92 1.03
C ASP A 53 1.97 -18.46 0.67
N VAL A 54 0.79 -17.97 1.02
CA VAL A 54 0.35 -16.62 0.72
C VAL A 54 0.03 -15.89 2.01
N TYR A 55 0.73 -14.81 2.26
CA TYR A 55 0.61 -13.97 3.44
C TYR A 55 0.29 -12.55 3.01
N ILE A 56 -0.55 -11.87 3.78
CA ILE A 56 -1.02 -10.54 3.45
C ILE A 56 -1.05 -9.72 4.73
N ILE A 57 -0.34 -8.59 4.72
CA ILE A 57 -0.47 -7.55 5.75
C ILE A 57 -1.29 -6.38 5.20
N ARG A 58 -1.87 -5.60 6.10
CA ARG A 58 -2.78 -4.50 5.79
C ARG A 58 -2.01 -3.22 5.48
N GLY A 59 -2.36 -2.55 4.38
CA GLY A 59 -1.90 -1.21 4.06
C GLY A 59 -2.88 -0.14 4.53
N ASN A 60 -2.53 1.13 4.32
CA ASN A 60 -3.41 2.22 4.73
C ASN A 60 -4.66 2.30 3.85
N HIS A 61 -4.61 1.82 2.61
CA HIS A 61 -5.75 1.81 1.69
C HIS A 61 -6.78 0.71 2.01
N GLU A 62 -6.50 -0.19 2.95
CA GLU A 62 -7.44 -1.19 3.44
C GLU A 62 -8.19 -0.75 4.72
N PHE A 63 -8.19 0.55 5.05
CA PHE A 63 -8.98 1.11 6.16
C PHE A 63 -10.11 1.99 5.64
N GLU A 64 -11.37 1.66 5.96
CA GLU A 64 -12.55 2.38 5.45
C GLU A 64 -12.56 3.88 5.80
N ASP A 65 -11.94 4.27 6.92
CA ASP A 65 -11.86 5.65 7.40
C ASP A 65 -10.71 6.48 6.80
N ILE A 66 -9.95 5.92 5.86
CA ILE A 66 -8.91 6.62 5.09
C ILE A 66 -9.45 7.25 3.80
N VAL A 67 -8.79 8.34 3.37
CA VAL A 67 -9.19 9.26 2.29
C VAL A 67 -9.35 8.56 0.93
N ASP A 68 -10.53 8.83 0.34
CA ASP A 68 -10.94 8.67 -1.06
C ASP A 68 -11.10 7.24 -1.62
N HIS A 69 -11.73 6.37 -0.83
CA HIS A 69 -12.32 5.10 -1.28
C HIS A 69 -13.34 5.20 -2.43
N THR A 70 -13.56 6.40 -2.97
CA THR A 70 -14.44 6.59 -4.12
C THR A 70 -14.02 5.71 -5.29
N HIS A 71 -12.73 5.41 -5.48
CA HIS A 71 -12.28 4.55 -6.59
C HIS A 71 -12.80 3.11 -6.45
N VAL A 72 -12.45 2.41 -5.36
CA VAL A 72 -12.87 1.01 -5.15
C VAL A 72 -14.39 0.91 -5.05
N GLN A 73 -15.03 1.83 -4.32
CA GLN A 73 -16.49 1.82 -4.18
C GLN A 73 -17.19 2.11 -5.51
N SER A 74 -16.70 3.07 -6.30
CA SER A 74 -17.30 3.38 -7.61
C SER A 74 -17.09 2.24 -8.59
N GLU A 75 -15.93 1.59 -8.58
CA GLU A 75 -15.66 0.39 -9.38
C GLU A 75 -16.62 -0.74 -9.02
N MET A 76 -16.79 -1.05 -7.72
CA MET A 76 -17.73 -2.08 -7.28
C MET A 76 -19.18 -1.75 -7.63
N ARG A 77 -19.60 -0.48 -7.48
CA ARG A 77 -20.96 -0.06 -7.87
C ARG A 77 -21.16 -0.17 -9.38
N ALA A 78 -20.18 0.24 -10.19
CA ALA A 78 -20.26 0.15 -11.64
C ALA A 78 -20.33 -1.30 -12.13
N LEU A 79 -19.58 -2.21 -11.52
CA LEU A 79 -19.52 -3.61 -11.92
C LEU A 79 -20.67 -4.47 -11.38
N TYR A 80 -21.08 -4.26 -10.13
CA TYR A 80 -22.01 -5.16 -9.42
C TYR A 80 -23.30 -4.50 -8.94
N GLY A 81 -23.36 -3.16 -8.85
CA GLY A 81 -24.54 -2.44 -8.39
C GLY A 81 -25.00 -2.80 -6.97
N ASN A 82 -24.12 -3.34 -6.13
CA ASN A 82 -24.48 -3.89 -4.82
C ASN A 82 -23.54 -3.40 -3.70
N ASP A 83 -24.03 -2.43 -2.92
CA ASP A 83 -23.33 -1.84 -1.78
C ASP A 83 -23.09 -2.84 -0.62
N ASP A 84 -23.81 -3.96 -0.55
CA ASP A 84 -23.54 -5.02 0.42
C ASP A 84 -22.18 -5.69 0.18
N LEU A 85 -21.75 -5.81 -1.08
CA LEU A 85 -20.43 -6.34 -1.42
C LEU A 85 -19.30 -5.42 -0.95
N ILE A 86 -19.52 -4.11 -1.03
CA ILE A 86 -18.57 -3.09 -0.53
C ILE A 86 -18.39 -3.27 0.98
N LYS A 87 -19.49 -3.33 1.74
CA LYS A 87 -19.45 -3.54 3.18
C LYS A 87 -18.74 -4.83 3.57
N LYS A 88 -19.02 -5.92 2.84
CA LYS A 88 -18.35 -7.21 3.04
C LYS A 88 -16.85 -7.12 2.78
N LEU A 89 -16.44 -6.46 1.69
CA LEU A 89 -15.03 -6.23 1.38
C LEU A 89 -14.31 -5.49 2.51
N TYR A 90 -14.82 -4.33 2.92
CA TYR A 90 -14.21 -3.57 4.02
C TYR A 90 -14.22 -4.35 5.34
N LYS A 91 -15.27 -5.12 5.62
CA LYS A 91 -15.28 -6.00 6.79
C LYS A 91 -14.15 -7.02 6.74
N THR A 92 -13.81 -7.59 5.57
CA THR A 92 -12.65 -8.50 5.46
C THR A 92 -11.34 -7.83 5.81
N PHE A 93 -11.14 -6.56 5.39
CA PHE A 93 -9.92 -5.83 5.68
C PHE A 93 -9.67 -5.65 7.18
N THR A 94 -10.73 -5.54 7.99
CA THR A 94 -10.62 -5.40 9.46
C THR A 94 -9.95 -6.59 10.14
N TYR A 95 -9.84 -7.75 9.48
CA TYR A 95 -9.20 -8.96 9.97
C TYR A 95 -7.78 -9.19 9.44
N MET A 96 -7.28 -8.35 8.54
CA MET A 96 -5.93 -8.48 7.99
C MET A 96 -4.86 -8.30 9.09
N SER A 97 -3.73 -8.98 8.94
CA SER A 97 -2.58 -8.81 9.85
C SER A 97 -1.90 -7.47 9.60
N ILE A 98 -1.29 -6.88 10.63
CA ILE A 98 -0.70 -5.52 10.54
C ILE A 98 0.81 -5.57 10.23
N GLY A 99 1.46 -6.66 10.60
CA GLY A 99 2.87 -6.91 10.27
C GLY A 99 3.15 -8.40 10.17
N ALA A 100 4.35 -8.73 9.71
CA ALA A 100 4.86 -10.08 9.62
C ALA A 100 6.35 -10.11 9.97
N LYS A 101 6.84 -11.23 10.48
CA LYS A 101 8.27 -11.47 10.65
C LYS A 101 8.75 -12.43 9.58
N ILE A 102 9.93 -12.17 9.01
CA ILE A 102 10.66 -13.11 8.17
C ILE A 102 11.95 -13.45 8.91
N ASP A 103 12.06 -14.71 9.31
CA ASP A 103 13.00 -15.22 10.30
C ASP A 103 12.92 -14.45 11.64
N ASP A 104 13.20 -15.11 12.76
CA ASP A 104 12.89 -14.52 14.06
C ASP A 104 13.73 -13.29 14.42
N ASP A 105 14.95 -13.19 13.89
CA ASP A 105 15.95 -12.17 14.18
C ASP A 105 16.36 -11.36 12.94
N TYR A 106 15.67 -11.51 11.81
CA TYR A 106 16.07 -10.88 10.55
C TYR A 106 15.21 -9.67 10.19
N ALA A 107 14.00 -9.87 9.67
CA ALA A 107 13.21 -8.76 9.12
C ALA A 107 11.82 -8.67 9.73
N PHE A 108 11.42 -7.44 10.06
CA PHE A 108 10.03 -7.12 10.37
C PHE A 108 9.41 -6.37 9.20
N CYS A 109 8.29 -6.91 8.71
CA CYS A 109 7.56 -6.43 7.55
C CYS A 109 6.32 -5.67 8.00
N VAL A 110 6.22 -4.40 7.59
CA VAL A 110 5.06 -3.53 7.83
C VAL A 110 4.74 -2.74 6.56
N HIS A 111 3.55 -2.20 6.45
CA HIS A 111 3.23 -1.37 5.28
C HIS A 111 3.93 0.00 5.33
N GLY A 112 3.68 0.74 6.42
CA GLY A 112 4.21 2.05 6.74
C GLY A 112 5.61 1.97 7.36
N GLY A 113 5.71 2.17 8.66
CA GLY A 113 6.99 2.13 9.37
C GLY A 113 6.82 2.09 10.88
N ILE A 114 7.59 2.90 11.59
CA ILE A 114 7.53 3.02 13.06
C ILE A 114 7.07 4.42 13.49
N CYS A 115 6.63 4.54 14.73
CA CYS A 115 6.22 5.80 15.34
C CYS A 115 6.66 5.86 16.81
N GLN A 116 6.56 7.04 17.42
CA GLN A 116 6.97 7.28 18.81
C GLN A 116 6.37 6.31 19.83
N ASN A 117 5.17 5.77 19.59
CA ASN A 117 4.47 4.87 20.52
C ASN A 117 4.74 3.37 20.25
N PHE A 118 5.56 3.05 19.26
CA PHE A 118 5.84 1.68 18.84
C PHE A 118 7.29 1.30 19.13
N PHE A 119 7.49 0.54 20.20
CA PHE A 119 8.80 0.15 20.71
C PHE A 119 9.08 -1.34 20.54
N PHE A 120 8.06 -2.18 20.70
CA PHE A 120 8.17 -3.64 20.64
C PHE A 120 7.12 -4.21 19.70
N ILE A 121 7.53 -5.17 18.85
CA ILE A 121 6.64 -5.88 17.92
C ILE A 121 5.50 -6.55 18.68
N SER A 122 5.74 -7.04 19.90
CA SER A 122 4.72 -7.65 20.76
C SER A 122 3.53 -6.72 21.07
N GLN A 123 3.71 -5.40 21.01
CA GLN A 123 2.60 -4.45 21.16
C GLN A 123 1.53 -4.61 20.08
N LEU A 124 1.89 -5.13 18.90
CA LEU A 124 0.91 -5.44 17.84
C LEU A 124 0.17 -6.75 18.09
N GLU A 125 0.77 -7.70 18.79
CA GLU A 125 0.15 -8.98 19.14
C GLU A 125 -0.98 -8.78 20.18
N GLU A 126 -0.87 -7.73 20.99
CA GLU A 126 -1.86 -7.33 22.00
C GLU A 126 -3.11 -6.65 21.40
N ILE A 127 -3.09 -6.28 20.11
CA ILE A 127 -4.21 -5.59 19.46
C ILE A 127 -5.26 -6.62 19.00
N PRO A 128 -6.47 -6.63 19.59
CA PRO A 128 -7.50 -7.57 19.18
C PRO A 128 -8.02 -7.22 17.78
N LYS A 129 -8.26 -8.26 16.98
CA LYS A 129 -9.02 -8.15 15.74
C LYS A 129 -10.52 -8.31 16.02
N PRO A 130 -11.42 -7.68 15.25
CA PRO A 130 -11.14 -6.80 14.10
C PRO A 130 -10.69 -5.39 14.51
N VAL A 131 -9.86 -4.77 13.67
CA VAL A 131 -9.50 -3.34 13.78
C VAL A 131 -10.28 -2.57 12.72
N GLU A 132 -11.29 -1.80 13.12
CA GLU A 132 -12.20 -1.14 12.16
C GLU A 132 -11.60 0.17 11.62
N GLN A 133 -11.13 1.04 12.51
CA GLN A 133 -10.60 2.35 12.16
C GLN A 133 -9.09 2.42 12.34
N VAL A 134 -8.41 3.17 11.48
CA VAL A 134 -6.94 3.34 11.56
C VAL A 134 -6.53 4.08 12.84
N THR A 135 -7.42 4.95 13.34
CA THR A 135 -7.18 5.81 14.49
C THR A 135 -7.50 5.15 15.83
N THR A 136 -8.07 3.94 15.84
CA THR A 136 -8.41 3.22 17.08
C THR A 136 -7.19 3.01 17.97
N TYR A 137 -6.03 2.76 17.36
CA TYR A 137 -4.77 2.55 18.06
C TYR A 137 -3.68 3.43 17.44
N PRO A 138 -3.00 4.31 18.22
CA PRO A 138 -1.94 5.17 17.69
C PRO A 138 -0.80 4.40 17.02
N ILE A 139 -0.53 3.17 17.46
CA ILE A 139 0.48 2.29 16.86
C ILE A 139 0.05 1.88 15.45
N ILE A 140 -1.23 1.54 15.22
CA ILE A 140 -1.73 1.16 13.90
C ILE A 140 -1.56 2.30 12.91
N LEU A 141 -1.92 3.52 13.30
CA LEU A 141 -1.73 4.72 12.48
C LEU A 141 -0.26 4.86 12.05
N GLY A 142 0.68 4.78 12.99
CA GLY A 142 2.11 4.84 12.65
C GLY A 142 2.59 3.69 11.77
N VAL A 143 2.16 2.47 12.06
CA VAL A 143 2.60 1.27 11.33
C VAL A 143 2.15 1.28 9.86
N VAL A 144 1.05 1.95 9.53
CA VAL A 144 0.57 2.02 8.14
C VAL A 144 0.80 3.37 7.45
N TRP A 145 1.18 4.44 8.16
CA TRP A 145 1.39 5.78 7.57
C TRP A 145 2.78 6.37 7.73
N SER A 146 3.60 5.89 8.66
CA SER A 146 4.90 6.49 8.91
C SER A 146 5.90 6.18 7.81
N ASP A 147 6.83 7.11 7.60
CA ASP A 147 7.83 7.08 6.53
C ASP A 147 9.25 7.30 7.05
N PRO A 148 10.25 6.52 6.58
CA PRO A 148 11.63 6.84 6.87
C PRO A 148 12.01 8.17 6.21
N TYR A 149 12.78 8.99 6.94
CA TYR A 149 13.26 10.27 6.42
C TYR A 149 14.70 10.53 6.88
N GLU A 150 15.64 10.54 5.94
CA GLU A 150 17.08 10.63 6.26
C GLU A 150 17.50 12.01 6.77
N ASN A 151 16.69 13.04 6.53
CA ASN A 151 16.99 14.43 6.92
C ASN A 151 16.60 14.75 8.36
N VAL A 152 16.11 13.77 9.13
CA VAL A 152 15.80 13.93 10.56
C VAL A 152 16.54 12.89 11.38
N GLU A 153 16.99 13.28 12.58
CA GLU A 153 17.66 12.36 13.49
C GLU A 153 16.66 11.46 14.24
N GLU A 154 15.57 12.07 14.72
CA GLU A 154 14.52 11.44 15.53
C GLU A 154 13.20 11.34 14.74
N TYR A 155 12.06 11.63 15.36
CA TYR A 155 10.75 11.71 14.71
C TYR A 155 10.39 13.15 14.35
N CYS A 156 9.63 13.33 13.28
CA CYS A 156 8.91 14.58 13.02
C CYS A 156 7.54 14.30 12.37
N SER A 157 6.71 15.33 12.26
CA SER A 157 5.40 15.20 11.59
C SER A 157 5.59 14.77 10.13
N SER A 158 4.66 13.94 9.64
CA SER A 158 4.60 13.53 8.25
C SER A 158 3.98 14.63 7.37
N ASP A 159 4.56 14.84 6.18
CA ASP A 159 4.01 15.75 5.17
C ASP A 159 2.67 15.24 4.58
N ARG A 160 2.32 13.98 4.85
CA ARG A 160 1.01 13.39 4.48
C ARG A 160 -0.14 13.86 5.35
N GLY A 161 0.15 14.52 6.47
CA GLY A 161 -0.83 14.89 7.51
C GLY A 161 -1.25 13.74 8.43
N LEU A 162 -0.84 12.50 8.14
CA LEU A 162 -1.01 11.32 8.98
C LEU A 162 0.31 10.55 9.11
N GLY A 163 0.50 9.92 10.27
CA GLY A 163 1.75 9.23 10.61
C GLY A 163 2.89 10.20 10.95
N GLU A 164 4.10 9.64 11.02
CA GLU A 164 5.32 10.36 11.39
C GLU A 164 6.43 10.07 10.39
N HIS A 165 7.33 11.03 10.20
CA HIS A 165 8.65 10.73 9.69
C HIS A 165 9.54 10.23 10.81
N PHE A 166 10.40 9.25 10.52
CA PHE A 166 11.37 8.72 11.49
C PHE A 166 12.76 8.62 10.88
N GLY A 167 13.77 9.00 11.67
CA GLY A 167 15.18 8.98 11.31
C GLY A 167 15.90 7.67 11.64
N ILE A 168 17.22 7.68 11.44
CA ILE A 168 18.10 6.52 11.70
C ILE A 168 18.15 6.12 13.18
N LYS A 169 18.04 7.08 14.11
CA LYS A 169 18.15 6.81 15.56
C LYS A 169 16.96 6.03 16.11
N PRO A 170 15.69 6.42 15.88
CA PRO A 170 14.55 5.62 16.29
C PRO A 170 14.51 4.28 15.58
N LEU A 171 14.90 4.21 14.30
CA LEU A 171 15.03 2.95 13.58
C LEU A 171 15.99 1.99 14.27
N ASN A 172 17.24 2.41 14.53
CA ASN A 172 18.23 1.57 15.18
C ASN A 172 17.81 1.13 16.60
N ASN A 173 17.16 2.01 17.36
CA ASN A 173 16.62 1.68 18.67
C ASN A 173 15.53 0.59 18.58
N PHE A 174 14.59 0.75 17.66
CA PHE A 174 13.54 -0.24 17.42
C PHE A 174 14.13 -1.60 17.03
N LEU A 175 15.07 -1.63 16.09
CA LEU A 175 15.74 -2.85 15.65
C LEU A 175 16.47 -3.55 16.79
N GLN A 176 17.22 -2.79 17.60
CA GLN A 176 17.96 -3.32 18.75
C GLN A 176 17.01 -3.90 19.81
N LYS A 177 15.94 -3.18 20.16
CA LYS A 177 14.96 -3.62 21.16
C LYS A 177 14.24 -4.91 20.76
N ASN A 178 13.99 -5.08 19.47
CA ASN A 178 13.26 -6.23 18.94
C ASN A 178 14.18 -7.37 18.48
N GLY A 179 15.50 -7.19 18.55
CA GLY A 179 16.48 -8.21 18.15
C GLY A 179 16.40 -8.57 16.67
N ILE A 180 15.98 -7.64 15.81
CA ILE A 180 15.86 -7.82 14.36
C ILE A 180 16.92 -7.02 13.59
N PHE A 181 17.28 -7.48 12.40
CA PHE A 181 18.27 -6.81 11.56
C PHE A 181 17.71 -5.58 10.82
N MET A 182 16.50 -5.66 10.26
CA MET A 182 15.94 -4.61 9.40
C MET A 182 14.41 -4.54 9.39
N ILE A 183 13.89 -3.45 8.82
CA ILE A 183 12.49 -3.32 8.42
C ILE A 183 12.36 -3.47 6.90
N ILE A 184 11.35 -4.20 6.45
CA ILE A 184 10.93 -4.24 5.05
C ILE A 184 9.54 -3.60 4.97
N ARG A 185 9.34 -2.67 4.02
CA ARG A 185 8.12 -1.89 3.96
C ARG A 185 7.62 -1.56 2.56
N GLY A 186 6.39 -1.06 2.47
CA GLY A 186 5.72 -0.61 1.24
C GLY A 186 5.53 0.92 1.17
N HIS A 187 4.32 1.35 0.80
CA HIS A 187 3.73 2.70 0.95
C HIS A 187 4.37 3.89 0.19
N GLN A 188 5.70 3.96 0.08
CA GLN A 188 6.39 4.99 -0.70
C GLN A 188 6.70 4.47 -2.10
N VAL A 189 6.29 5.24 -3.12
CA VAL A 189 6.75 5.03 -4.49
C VAL A 189 8.26 5.27 -4.53
N VAL A 190 9.00 4.33 -5.11
CA VAL A 190 10.44 4.44 -5.32
C VAL A 190 10.77 4.14 -6.78
N ASP A 191 11.61 4.97 -7.40
CA ASP A 191 11.87 4.92 -8.85
C ASP A 191 12.33 3.55 -9.34
N LYS A 192 13.13 2.84 -8.54
CA LYS A 192 13.71 1.54 -8.88
C LYS A 192 12.85 0.35 -8.44
N GLY A 193 11.67 0.58 -7.87
CA GLY A 193 10.80 -0.47 -7.30
C GLY A 193 11.30 -1.08 -5.99
N VAL A 194 12.63 -1.13 -5.73
CA VAL A 194 13.21 -1.50 -4.43
C VAL A 194 14.35 -0.53 -4.09
N VAL A 195 14.31 0.05 -2.88
CA VAL A 195 15.36 0.93 -2.38
C VAL A 195 15.64 0.63 -0.91
N SER A 196 16.91 0.36 -0.61
CA SER A 196 17.40 0.30 0.78
C SER A 196 17.93 1.66 1.21
N ALA A 197 17.65 2.05 2.44
CA ALA A 197 18.05 3.32 3.04
C ALA A 197 18.66 3.10 4.43
N MET A 198 19.18 4.18 5.04
CA MET A 198 19.59 4.18 6.45
C MET A 198 20.53 3.02 6.81
N ASN A 199 21.63 2.88 6.07
CA ASN A 199 22.62 1.80 6.23
C ASN A 199 22.05 0.38 6.04
N HIS A 200 21.16 0.21 5.06
CA HIS A 200 20.47 -1.05 4.74
C HIS A 200 19.60 -1.60 5.89
N ARG A 201 19.24 -0.75 6.86
CA ARG A 201 18.39 -1.11 8.00
C ARG A 201 16.90 -0.98 7.71
N ILE A 202 16.54 -0.35 6.61
CA ILE A 202 15.18 -0.33 6.09
C ILE A 202 15.20 -0.47 4.57
N THR A 203 14.25 -1.24 4.03
CA THR A 203 14.07 -1.38 2.58
C THR A 203 12.62 -1.17 2.19
N THR A 204 12.41 -0.27 1.25
CA THR A 204 11.12 0.06 0.66
C THR A 204 10.93 -0.72 -0.63
N VAL A 205 9.79 -1.39 -0.77
CA VAL A 205 9.38 -2.18 -1.93
C VAL A 205 8.10 -1.60 -2.50
N PHE A 206 8.08 -1.34 -3.79
CA PHE A 206 6.92 -0.84 -4.51
C PHE A 206 6.70 -1.64 -5.79
N SER A 207 5.59 -2.39 -5.82
CA SER A 207 5.35 -3.41 -6.85
C SER A 207 4.37 -2.98 -7.95
N ALA A 208 3.89 -1.73 -7.94
CA ALA A 208 3.10 -1.15 -9.03
C ALA A 208 4.01 -0.27 -9.89
N SER A 209 4.18 -0.62 -11.16
CA SER A 209 4.96 0.19 -12.08
C SER A 209 4.10 1.24 -12.77
N SER A 210 4.72 2.32 -13.23
CA SER A 210 4.01 3.47 -13.81
C SER A 210 2.84 3.92 -12.95
N TYR A 211 3.09 4.11 -11.66
CA TYR A 211 2.05 4.33 -10.66
C TYR A 211 1.13 5.49 -11.05
N CYS A 212 -0.18 5.23 -11.00
CA CYS A 212 -1.25 6.16 -11.41
C CYS A 212 -1.17 6.67 -12.87
N GLY A 213 -0.29 6.11 -13.71
CA GLY A 213 0.00 6.63 -15.05
C GLY A 213 0.77 7.95 -15.08
N GLU A 214 1.23 8.43 -13.92
CA GLU A 214 1.94 9.71 -13.76
C GLU A 214 3.43 9.50 -13.49
N ASN A 215 3.78 8.39 -12.85
CA ASN A 215 5.15 8.03 -12.55
C ASN A 215 5.76 7.16 -13.66
N GLU A 216 7.09 7.17 -13.76
CA GLU A 216 7.87 6.25 -14.61
C GLU A 216 8.61 5.19 -13.76
N ASN A 217 8.14 4.98 -12.52
CA ASN A 217 8.80 4.07 -11.59
C ASN A 217 8.71 2.61 -12.06
N MET A 218 9.76 1.86 -11.74
CA MET A 218 9.80 0.41 -11.90
C MET A 218 8.90 -0.29 -10.85
N SER A 219 8.49 -1.51 -11.15
CA SER A 219 7.93 -2.43 -10.16
C SER A 219 9.07 -3.24 -9.54
N GLY A 220 9.00 -3.52 -8.23
CA GLY A 220 10.00 -4.29 -7.51
C GLY A 220 9.39 -5.34 -6.58
N ILE A 221 10.14 -6.43 -6.38
CA ILE A 221 9.93 -7.41 -5.31
C ILE A 221 11.26 -7.70 -4.61
N ILE A 222 11.19 -8.20 -3.38
CA ILE A 222 12.33 -8.78 -2.68
C ILE A 222 12.22 -10.30 -2.75
N LYS A 223 13.28 -10.97 -3.18
CA LYS A 223 13.39 -12.44 -3.19
C LYS A 223 14.33 -12.89 -2.10
N PHE A 224 13.85 -13.68 -1.16
CA PHE A 224 14.70 -14.36 -0.18
C PHE A 224 15.32 -15.58 -0.85
N VAL A 225 16.65 -15.56 -1.03
CA VAL A 225 17.40 -16.61 -1.72
C VAL A 225 17.99 -17.64 -0.75
N SER A 226 18.20 -17.24 0.50
CA SER A 226 18.59 -18.09 1.62
C SER A 226 18.21 -17.41 2.93
N GLU A 227 18.40 -18.09 4.07
CA GLU A 227 18.30 -17.47 5.39
C GLU A 227 19.10 -16.16 5.41
N ALA A 228 18.47 -15.08 5.89
CA ALA A 228 19.06 -13.75 6.03
C ALA A 228 19.69 -13.13 4.76
N ARG A 229 19.39 -13.64 3.55
CA ARG A 229 19.84 -13.06 2.28
C ARG A 229 18.67 -12.84 1.33
N TYR A 230 18.51 -11.59 0.92
CA TYR A 230 17.55 -11.23 -0.10
C TYR A 230 18.21 -10.53 -1.29
N GLU A 231 17.54 -10.59 -2.43
CA GLU A 231 17.93 -9.92 -3.67
C GLU A 231 16.73 -9.15 -4.24
N PRO A 232 16.90 -7.88 -4.64
CA PRO A 232 15.85 -7.14 -5.32
C PRO A 232 15.68 -7.68 -6.74
N ALA A 233 14.44 -7.97 -7.13
CA ALA A 233 14.07 -8.21 -8.53
C ALA A 233 13.15 -7.08 -9.00
N THR A 234 13.59 -6.34 -10.02
CA THR A 234 12.90 -5.16 -10.51
C THR A 234 12.49 -5.34 -11.97
N TYR A 235 11.39 -4.69 -12.34
CA TYR A 235 10.77 -4.83 -13.63
C TYR A 235 10.51 -3.45 -14.24
N PRO A 236 10.83 -3.25 -15.53
CA PRO A 236 10.61 -1.98 -16.19
C PRO A 236 9.13 -1.60 -16.18
N PRO A 237 8.79 -0.30 -16.27
CA PRO A 237 7.41 0.15 -16.31
C PRO A 237 6.61 -0.50 -17.45
N LEU A 238 5.40 -0.95 -17.12
CA LEU A 238 4.40 -1.33 -18.12
C LEU A 238 3.61 -0.10 -18.54
N PRO A 239 3.12 -0.03 -19.79
CA PRO A 239 2.14 0.99 -20.17
C PRO A 239 0.94 0.96 -19.22
N TYR A 240 0.53 2.12 -18.73
CA TYR A 240 -0.64 2.24 -17.87
C TYR A 240 -1.90 1.95 -18.69
N ALA A 241 -2.54 0.81 -18.41
CA ALA A 241 -3.73 0.36 -19.13
C ALA A 241 -4.99 0.81 -18.40
N LYS A 242 -5.83 1.62 -19.06
CA LYS A 242 -7.14 1.98 -18.52
C LYS A 242 -8.12 0.83 -18.70
N ARG A 243 -9.06 0.66 -17.75
CA ARG A 243 -10.06 -0.41 -17.84
C ARG A 243 -10.86 -0.34 -19.15
N ILE A 244 -11.21 0.87 -19.60
CA ILE A 244 -11.97 1.09 -20.84
C ILE A 244 -11.21 0.66 -22.10
N GLU A 245 -9.88 0.58 -22.03
CA GLU A 245 -9.01 0.18 -23.14
C GLU A 245 -8.78 -1.34 -23.16
N VAL A 246 -9.17 -2.05 -22.11
CA VAL A 246 -8.96 -3.49 -21.97
C VAL A 246 -10.21 -4.26 -22.33
N GLY A 247 -10.12 -5.10 -23.36
CA GLY A 247 -11.17 -6.04 -23.72
C GLY A 247 -11.23 -7.23 -22.76
N LEU A 248 -12.31 -7.33 -21.99
CA LEU A 248 -12.61 -8.52 -21.19
C LEU A 248 -13.32 -9.57 -22.05
N LEU A 249 -12.71 -10.73 -22.25
CA LEU A 249 -13.28 -11.82 -23.03
C LEU A 249 -14.05 -12.80 -22.12
N PRO A 250 -15.28 -13.20 -22.50
CA PRO A 250 -15.99 -14.28 -21.81
C PRO A 250 -15.16 -15.58 -21.79
N LEU A 251 -15.26 -16.33 -20.69
CA LEU A 251 -14.55 -17.60 -20.50
C LEU A 251 -14.86 -18.60 -21.63
N GLU A 252 -16.10 -18.63 -22.13
CA GLU A 252 -16.49 -19.53 -23.22
C GLU A 252 -15.79 -19.17 -24.54
N MET A 253 -15.43 -17.89 -24.72
CA MET A 253 -14.62 -17.45 -25.85
C MET A 253 -13.16 -17.82 -25.65
N PHE A 254 -12.64 -17.77 -24.42
CA PHE A 254 -11.28 -18.20 -24.10
C PHE A 254 -11.06 -19.66 -24.47
N ASP A 255 -11.96 -20.57 -24.09
CA ASP A 255 -11.88 -22.00 -24.44
C ASP A 255 -11.82 -22.23 -25.95
N LYS A 256 -12.61 -21.46 -26.72
CA LYS A 256 -12.61 -21.53 -28.19
C LYS A 256 -11.29 -21.03 -28.77
N LEU A 257 -10.73 -19.95 -28.23
CA LEU A 257 -9.44 -19.40 -28.65
C LEU A 257 -8.30 -20.35 -28.32
N GLN A 258 -8.29 -20.94 -27.13
CA GLN A 258 -7.29 -21.92 -26.71
C GLN A 258 -7.32 -23.16 -27.61
N LYS A 259 -8.52 -23.72 -27.85
CA LYS A 259 -8.71 -24.85 -28.78
C LYS A 259 -8.25 -24.52 -30.21
N LYS A 260 -8.51 -23.29 -30.69
CA LYS A 260 -8.07 -22.82 -32.02
C LYS A 260 -6.54 -22.63 -32.09
N ALA A 261 -5.90 -22.14 -31.02
CA ALA A 261 -4.45 -21.99 -30.92
C ALA A 261 -3.74 -23.35 -30.88
N LEU A 262 -4.27 -24.32 -30.11
CA LEU A 262 -3.81 -25.71 -30.08
C LEU A 262 -3.99 -26.40 -31.44
N GLY A 263 -5.11 -26.15 -32.13
CA GLY A 263 -5.36 -26.65 -33.49
C GLY A 263 -4.35 -26.12 -34.52
N LYS A 264 -3.98 -24.84 -34.45
CA LYS A 264 -2.92 -24.25 -35.30
C LYS A 264 -1.50 -24.72 -34.96
N ARG A 265 -1.20 -25.01 -33.69
CA ARG A 265 0.10 -25.58 -33.28
C ARG A 265 0.28 -27.03 -33.75
N LYS A 266 -0.80 -27.82 -33.88
CA LYS A 266 -0.70 -29.17 -34.48
C LYS A 266 -0.35 -29.14 -35.97
N SER A 267 -0.60 -28.05 -36.69
CA SER A 267 -0.20 -27.87 -38.09
C SER A 267 1.23 -27.32 -38.28
N LEU A 268 1.89 -26.87 -37.22
CA LEU A 268 3.25 -26.32 -37.23
C LEU A 268 4.09 -27.13 -36.23
N GLY A 269 4.78 -28.16 -36.72
CA GLY A 269 5.42 -29.20 -35.92
C GLY A 269 6.15 -28.73 -34.66
N GLY A 270 5.69 -29.24 -33.51
CA GLY A 270 6.48 -29.69 -32.36
C GLY A 270 7.29 -28.67 -31.55
N ILE A 271 6.72 -28.23 -30.41
CA ILE A 271 7.48 -28.02 -29.16
C ILE A 271 6.64 -28.66 -28.02
N PRO A 272 7.22 -29.46 -27.10
CA PRO A 272 6.47 -30.08 -26.03
C PRO A 272 6.00 -29.02 -25.02
N ASN A 273 4.72 -29.03 -24.67
CA ASN A 273 4.24 -28.32 -23.49
C ASN A 273 4.68 -29.11 -22.24
N THR A 274 5.31 -28.45 -21.27
CA THR A 274 5.10 -28.81 -19.86
C THR A 274 3.63 -28.57 -19.56
N PRO A 275 2.85 -29.59 -19.16
CA PRO A 275 1.47 -29.37 -18.77
C PRO A 275 1.46 -28.47 -17.55
N LEU A 276 0.65 -27.41 -17.58
CA LEU A 276 0.09 -26.85 -16.36
C LEU A 276 -0.56 -28.04 -15.64
N GLY A 277 0.02 -28.44 -14.50
CA GLY A 277 -0.39 -29.65 -13.78
C GLY A 277 -1.90 -29.72 -13.70
N SER A 278 -2.45 -30.89 -14.00
CA SER A 278 -3.87 -31.18 -13.84
C SER A 278 -4.34 -30.58 -12.52
N LEU A 279 -5.26 -29.62 -12.58
CA LEU A 279 -6.11 -29.25 -11.46
C LEU A 279 -6.83 -30.53 -11.02
N GLN A 280 -6.18 -31.33 -10.17
CA GLN A 280 -6.84 -32.35 -9.41
C GLN A 280 -7.83 -31.59 -8.52
N SER A 281 -9.09 -31.99 -8.61
CA SER A 281 -10.17 -31.49 -7.78
C SER A 281 -9.71 -31.35 -6.33
N ILE A 282 -9.78 -30.13 -5.80
CA ILE A 282 -9.59 -29.86 -4.38
C ILE A 282 -10.57 -30.77 -3.63
N PRO A 283 -10.12 -31.66 -2.72
CA PRO A 283 -11.05 -32.45 -1.93
C PRO A 283 -11.88 -31.51 -1.06
N SER A 284 -13.19 -31.51 -1.24
CA SER A 284 -14.11 -30.79 -0.35
C SER A 284 -13.98 -31.39 1.05
N ARG A 285 -13.26 -30.72 1.95
CA ARG A 285 -13.36 -31.01 3.39
C ARG A 285 -14.67 -30.43 3.92
N ASN A 286 -15.77 -31.12 3.62
CA ASN A 286 -16.93 -31.12 4.50
C ASN A 286 -16.55 -31.93 5.73
N ALA A 287 -16.21 -31.26 6.82
CA ALA A 287 -16.22 -31.86 8.15
C ALA A 287 -16.75 -30.84 9.16
N MET A 288 -17.94 -31.17 9.65
CA MET A 288 -18.74 -30.56 10.71
C MET A 288 -17.98 -29.73 11.75
N ILE A 289 -18.42 -28.48 11.92
CA ILE A 289 -18.24 -27.76 13.18
C ILE A 289 -19.31 -28.29 14.14
N GLY A 290 -18.95 -29.30 14.91
CA GLY A 290 -19.70 -29.75 16.08
C GLY A 290 -19.03 -29.17 17.33
N CYS A 291 -19.70 -28.21 17.98
CA CYS A 291 -19.36 -27.77 19.32
C CYS A 291 -19.37 -28.95 20.30
N SER A 292 -18.26 -29.16 21.02
CA SER A 292 -18.34 -29.73 22.37
C SER A 292 -17.10 -29.37 23.19
N ASN A 293 -17.36 -28.93 24.42
CA ASN A 293 -16.40 -28.69 25.49
C ASN A 293 -15.66 -29.99 25.87
N SER A 294 -14.35 -29.92 26.12
CA SER A 294 -13.71 -30.57 27.28
C SER A 294 -12.19 -30.34 27.33
N SER A 295 -11.76 -29.85 28.50
CA SER A 295 -10.52 -30.12 29.25
C SER A 295 -9.25 -30.63 28.54
N SER A 296 -8.17 -29.89 28.79
CA SER A 296 -6.75 -30.23 28.60
C SER A 296 -6.35 -31.63 29.07
N PRO A 297 -5.24 -32.16 28.53
CA PRO A 297 -4.11 -32.40 29.43
C PRO A 297 -2.74 -31.97 28.88
N SER A 298 -1.90 -31.59 29.85
CA SER A 298 -0.49 -31.24 29.76
C SER A 298 0.39 -32.35 29.18
N LEU A 299 1.33 -32.00 28.29
CA LEU A 299 2.50 -32.82 27.98
C LEU A 299 3.77 -31.99 28.12
N ASN A 300 4.56 -32.34 29.13
CA ASN A 300 5.94 -31.93 29.34
C ASN A 300 6.80 -32.24 28.10
N ARG A 301 7.60 -31.27 27.67
CA ARG A 301 8.84 -31.53 26.92
C ARG A 301 9.96 -30.71 27.54
N ASP A 302 10.97 -31.42 28.01
CA ASP A 302 12.24 -30.87 28.48
C ASP A 302 13.00 -30.13 27.36
N PRO A 303 13.87 -29.16 27.71
CA PRO A 303 14.47 -28.24 26.74
C PRO A 303 15.63 -28.88 25.98
N ILE A 304 15.53 -28.89 24.65
CA ILE A 304 16.66 -29.14 23.75
C ILE A 304 17.54 -27.89 23.75
N THR A 305 18.72 -27.99 24.32
CA THR A 305 19.80 -27.02 24.19
C THR A 305 20.25 -26.95 22.72
N ARG A 306 20.18 -25.76 22.11
CA ARG A 306 20.75 -25.47 20.77
C ARG A 306 21.94 -24.50 20.87
N PRO A 307 22.90 -24.57 19.94
CA PRO A 307 24.20 -23.92 20.10
C PRO A 307 24.10 -22.40 19.92
N LYS A 308 24.88 -21.66 20.70
CA LYS A 308 25.10 -20.22 20.52
C LYS A 308 25.76 -19.97 19.17
N VAL A 309 25.11 -19.19 18.30
CA VAL A 309 25.73 -18.65 17.09
C VAL A 309 26.81 -17.64 17.49
N ASN A 310 28.01 -17.83 16.97
CA ASN A 310 29.18 -17.02 17.24
C ASN A 310 29.08 -15.69 16.48
N ARG A 311 29.09 -14.56 17.19
CA ARG A 311 28.77 -13.20 16.70
C ARG A 311 29.80 -12.55 15.76
N ASN A 312 30.79 -13.30 15.24
CA ASN A 312 31.95 -12.75 14.54
C ASN A 312 32.13 -13.20 13.07
N GLN A 313 31.07 -13.64 12.38
CA GLN A 313 31.13 -13.87 10.93
C GLN A 313 29.95 -13.21 10.22
N LEU A 314 30.09 -11.91 9.94
CA LEU A 314 29.34 -11.24 8.88
C LEU A 314 30.26 -11.16 7.65
N PRO A 315 29.76 -11.44 6.43
CA PRO A 315 30.57 -11.32 5.23
C PRO A 315 30.91 -9.84 4.97
N HIS A 316 32.20 -9.53 4.93
CA HIS A 316 32.72 -8.27 4.41
C HIS A 316 32.34 -8.17 2.92
N LEU A 317 31.44 -7.26 2.57
CA LEU A 317 31.29 -6.81 1.20
C LEU A 317 32.48 -5.90 0.87
N GLU A 318 33.32 -6.34 -0.06
CA GLU A 318 34.46 -5.59 -0.56
C GLU A 318 34.02 -4.24 -1.16
N LEU A 319 34.61 -3.16 -0.63
CA LEU A 319 34.53 -1.81 -1.18
C LEU A 319 35.36 -1.76 -2.45
N ASN A 320 34.73 -1.83 -3.62
CA ASN A 320 35.41 -1.58 -4.88
C ASN A 320 35.66 -0.08 -5.09
N GLU A 321 36.88 0.20 -5.54
CA GLU A 321 37.56 1.49 -5.61
C GLU A 321 36.90 2.53 -6.53
N LYS A 322 37.11 3.80 -6.19
CA LYS A 322 36.68 5.01 -6.93
C LYS A 322 37.30 5.10 -8.33
N PRO A 323 36.56 5.51 -9.36
CA PRO A 323 37.17 6.10 -10.55
C PRO A 323 37.40 7.61 -10.35
N LYS A 324 38.51 8.07 -10.94
CA LYS A 324 39.10 9.41 -10.87
C LYS A 324 38.18 10.52 -11.39
N VAL A 325 38.22 11.65 -10.69
CA VAL A 325 37.66 12.93 -11.09
C VAL A 325 38.46 13.51 -12.27
N THR A 326 37.79 13.83 -13.37
CA THR A 326 38.27 14.82 -14.36
C THR A 326 37.37 16.04 -14.30
N THR A 327 37.96 17.16 -13.91
CA THR A 327 37.36 18.48 -13.82
C THR A 327 37.13 19.08 -15.22
N ARG A 328 35.90 19.55 -15.49
CA ARG A 328 35.67 20.67 -16.41
C ARG A 328 34.71 21.66 -15.77
N HIS A 329 35.22 22.85 -15.53
CA HIS A 329 34.50 24.04 -15.09
C HIS A 329 33.49 24.51 -16.15
N VAL A 330 32.26 24.80 -15.72
CA VAL A 330 31.45 25.90 -16.24
C VAL A 330 30.75 26.58 -15.06
N ARG A 331 31.19 27.81 -14.75
CA ARG A 331 30.48 28.85 -13.95
C ARG A 331 29.21 29.26 -14.70
N SER A 332 28.13 29.82 -14.16
CA SER A 332 27.66 30.28 -12.85
C SER A 332 26.21 30.76 -13.09
N ASN A 333 25.30 30.64 -12.12
CA ASN A 333 24.59 31.79 -11.53
C ASN A 333 23.43 31.34 -10.61
N SER A 334 23.47 31.92 -9.42
CA SER A 334 22.48 31.88 -8.36
C SER A 334 21.31 32.83 -8.63
N SER A 335 20.09 32.40 -8.32
CA SER A 335 19.08 33.26 -7.69
C SER A 335 17.97 32.41 -7.06
N ILE A 336 17.76 32.72 -5.79
CA ILE A 336 16.71 32.27 -4.88
C ILE A 336 15.34 32.67 -5.43
N GLU A 337 14.33 31.81 -5.36
CA GLU A 337 12.96 32.23 -5.05
C GLU A 337 12.07 31.06 -4.58
N ASN A 338 11.45 31.27 -3.42
CA ASN A 338 10.36 30.49 -2.85
C ASN A 338 9.14 30.56 -3.77
N ASN A 339 8.33 29.49 -3.85
CA ASN A 339 6.88 29.69 -3.96
C ASN A 339 6.06 28.51 -3.42
N LEU A 340 5.08 28.91 -2.61
CA LEU A 340 3.99 28.12 -2.03
C LEU A 340 3.08 27.55 -3.13
N PHE A 341 2.61 26.31 -2.95
CA PHE A 341 1.45 25.80 -3.69
C PHE A 341 0.15 26.21 -2.99
N LEU A 342 -0.68 26.96 -3.73
CA LEU A 342 -1.97 27.49 -3.30
C LEU A 342 -3.10 26.69 -3.97
N ASN A 343 -4.06 26.28 -3.13
CA ASN A 343 -5.36 25.70 -3.46
C ASN A 343 -6.07 26.41 -4.64
N THR A 344 -6.48 25.65 -5.65
CA THR A 344 -7.38 26.13 -6.71
C THR A 344 -8.83 25.79 -6.38
N ARG A 345 -9.57 26.79 -5.88
CA ARG A 345 -11.04 26.84 -5.97
C ARG A 345 -11.42 27.50 -7.29
N LEU A 346 -12.17 26.77 -8.11
CA LEU A 346 -12.80 27.24 -9.33
C LEU A 346 -13.82 28.35 -9.03
N THR A 347 -13.63 29.54 -9.61
CA THR A 347 -14.69 30.51 -9.85
C THR A 347 -14.71 30.94 -11.31
N THR A 348 -15.90 30.84 -11.89
CA THR A 348 -16.31 31.25 -13.23
C THR A 348 -16.20 32.76 -13.43
N ARG A 349 -15.68 33.22 -14.57
CA ARG A 349 -16.12 34.48 -15.20
C ARG A 349 -15.82 34.53 -16.70
N ASN A 350 -16.82 35.07 -17.39
CA ASN A 350 -16.99 35.27 -18.83
C ASN A 350 -15.93 36.18 -19.47
N VAL A 351 -15.62 35.91 -20.75
CA VAL A 351 -15.22 36.93 -21.74
C VAL A 351 -16.04 36.70 -23.02
N VAL A 352 -16.48 37.82 -23.62
CA VAL A 352 -17.46 37.95 -24.70
C VAL A 352 -16.79 38.20 -26.05
N SER A 353 -17.53 37.86 -27.13
CA SER A 353 -17.47 38.34 -28.53
C SER A 353 -16.73 37.41 -29.51
N THR A 354 -17.22 37.07 -30.71
CA THR A 354 -18.15 37.77 -31.64
C THR A 354 -18.87 36.81 -32.62
N ALA A 355 -20.05 37.28 -33.08
CA ALA A 355 -20.68 37.13 -34.41
C ALA A 355 -21.44 35.83 -34.82
N GLY A 356 -22.71 36.02 -35.21
CA GLY A 356 -23.48 35.09 -36.06
C GLY A 356 -25.00 35.13 -35.86
N ASN A 357 -25.69 36.03 -36.57
CA ASN A 357 -27.16 36.19 -36.63
C ASN A 357 -27.94 34.89 -36.92
N ILE A 358 -29.17 34.76 -36.38
CA ILE A 358 -30.45 34.54 -37.12
C ILE A 358 -31.64 34.70 -36.15
N GLN A 359 -32.69 35.34 -36.66
CA GLN A 359 -33.92 35.82 -36.00
C GLN A 359 -34.92 34.71 -35.64
N SER A 360 -35.73 34.89 -34.57
CA SER A 360 -37.18 35.20 -34.66
C SER A 360 -37.96 35.08 -33.31
N LYS A 361 -38.69 36.16 -32.97
CA LYS A 361 -40.08 36.31 -32.44
C LYS A 361 -40.64 35.27 -31.43
N ALA A 362 -41.34 35.55 -30.33
CA ALA A 362 -42.17 36.71 -29.92
C ALA A 362 -42.56 36.70 -28.40
N SER A 363 -42.89 37.89 -27.89
CA SER A 363 -43.91 38.29 -26.87
C SER A 363 -44.00 37.56 -25.50
N ALA A 364 -43.68 38.15 -24.34
CA ALA A 364 -44.26 39.30 -23.60
C ALA A 364 -45.42 38.96 -22.64
N ASN A 365 -45.21 39.09 -21.31
CA ASN A 365 -46.07 39.88 -20.43
C ASN A 365 -45.47 40.18 -19.02
N ARG A 366 -45.84 41.35 -18.48
CA ARG A 366 -45.27 42.14 -17.35
C ARG A 366 -45.86 41.85 -15.96
N LYS A 367 -45.10 42.18 -14.89
CA LYS A 367 -45.39 43.13 -13.74
C LYS A 367 -44.43 42.84 -12.54
N LEU A 368 -43.43 43.67 -12.20
CA LEU A 368 -43.37 44.89 -11.31
C LEU A 368 -43.71 44.65 -9.81
N ILE A 369 -42.73 44.46 -8.88
CA ILE A 369 -42.07 45.41 -7.88
C ILE A 369 -42.88 45.57 -6.53
N PRO A 370 -42.36 45.88 -5.28
CA PRO A 370 -40.99 46.14 -4.74
C PRO A 370 -40.57 45.51 -3.36
N SER A 371 -39.26 45.65 -3.08
CA SER A 371 -38.45 45.82 -1.82
C SER A 371 -39.04 45.82 -0.39
N ALA A 372 -38.23 45.33 0.58
CA ALA A 372 -37.81 46.05 1.80
C ALA A 372 -36.65 45.37 2.57
N ILE A 373 -35.73 46.19 3.07
CA ILE A 373 -34.65 45.93 4.05
C ILE A 373 -35.22 46.10 5.47
N PRO A 374 -34.60 45.55 6.54
CA PRO A 374 -33.95 46.48 7.49
C PRO A 374 -32.61 46.00 8.10
N THR A 375 -31.93 46.99 8.66
CA THR A 375 -30.54 47.09 9.11
C THR A 375 -30.41 46.91 10.65
N ALA A 376 -29.19 46.53 11.08
CA ALA A 376 -28.43 47.04 12.24
C ALA A 376 -28.56 46.43 13.67
N MET A 377 -27.38 46.50 14.34
CA MET A 377 -27.05 46.46 15.80
C MET A 377 -26.87 45.08 16.45
N THR A 378 -25.85 44.77 17.28
CA THR A 378 -24.72 45.52 17.90
C THR A 378 -23.72 44.49 18.48
N ALA A 379 -22.46 44.91 18.62
CA ALA A 379 -21.34 44.16 19.19
C ALA A 379 -21.37 44.03 20.73
N ARG A 380 -20.69 43.01 21.29
CA ARG A 380 -19.99 43.05 22.60
C ARG A 380 -18.91 41.97 22.69
N GLN A 381 -17.69 42.40 23.03
CA GLN A 381 -16.54 41.57 23.43
C GLN A 381 -16.69 41.03 24.87
N PRO A 382 -15.72 40.20 25.33
CA PRO A 382 -14.95 40.68 26.48
C PRO A 382 -13.43 40.46 26.36
N GLU A 383 -12.71 41.41 26.94
CA GLU A 383 -11.26 41.45 27.16
C GLU A 383 -10.92 41.11 28.63
N LYS A 384 -9.71 40.57 28.82
CA LYS A 384 -8.78 40.73 29.97
C LYS A 384 -8.95 39.89 31.25
N ALA A 385 -7.88 39.12 31.51
CA ALA A 385 -7.36 38.74 32.84
C ALA A 385 -6.88 39.99 33.62
N PRO A 386 -6.62 39.96 34.95
CA PRO A 386 -5.46 39.25 35.51
C PRO A 386 -5.57 38.75 36.99
N THR A 387 -4.51 38.04 37.41
CA THR A 387 -3.81 38.11 38.72
C THR A 387 -3.82 36.88 39.64
N VAL A 388 -2.58 36.43 39.82
CA VAL A 388 -1.91 35.53 40.79
C VAL A 388 -2.23 35.84 42.27
N TYR A 389 -2.35 34.80 43.12
CA TYR A 389 -1.58 34.66 44.38
C TYR A 389 -1.56 33.21 44.92
N ARG A 390 -0.42 32.88 45.52
CA ARG A 390 0.10 31.60 46.02
C ARG A 390 -0.52 31.09 47.34
N SER A 391 -0.19 29.81 47.62
CA SER A 391 0.01 29.14 48.94
C SER A 391 -1.20 28.36 49.47
N ALA A 392 -1.11 27.19 50.12
CA ALA A 392 0.00 26.33 50.54
C ALA A 392 -0.52 24.90 50.80
N ARG A 393 0.38 23.91 50.65
CA ARG A 393 0.53 22.65 51.42
C ARG A 393 -0.71 21.96 52.03
N LYS A 394 -0.91 20.70 51.63
CA LYS A 394 -0.52 19.53 52.44
C LYS A 394 -0.23 18.34 51.55
#